data_AF-A0A162TME6-F1
#
_entry.id   AF-A0A162TME6-F1
#
_cell.length_a   1.000
_cell.length_b   1.000
_cell.length_c   1.000
_cell.angle_alpha   90.00
_cell.angle_beta   90.00
_cell.angle_gamma   90.00
#
_symmetry.space_group_name_H-M   'P 1'
#
loop_
_entity.id
_entity.type
_entity.pdbx_description
1 polymer ?
#
loop_
_entity_poly.entity_id
_entity_poly.type
_entity_poly.pdbx_seq_one_letter_code
_entity_poly.pdbx_strand_id
1 'polypeptide(L)'
;MAESVQYYLERMIPELEGLEKKHIFSPVEIKSIIKKRTNFEYALQRRIKQKIDFLRAIEYEINLEELRKKRIARLGTGSDLQYSGARRIYNLFRRATIKFKSDLSLWLQYIDYAKKNKANNILSSIFVQAIQYHPNNASLWIMAATWENEHNANMAAARVLLQRALRLMPENQQLWHEYFRLELLYIEKIKLRRRILGIDQAKNQEDLDAMQVDNQDEDDNTINLPAVTGEDVAQWKQDEENTKKSKKALTKEEAAALEEANNPILQGLLARIIYDNAIQSTADSIQFRQRFVDIYREFTD
;
A
#
# COMPACT_ATOMS: atom_id res chain seq x y z
N MET A 1 36.08 -18.69 -4.26
CA MET A 1 35.15 -18.60 -5.41
C MET A 1 34.30 -19.86 -5.51
N ALA A 2 34.91 -21.05 -5.64
CA ALA A 2 34.18 -22.32 -5.72
C ALA A 2 33.33 -22.63 -4.46
N GLU A 3 33.89 -22.45 -3.27
CA GLU A 3 33.18 -22.68 -2.00
C GLU A 3 31.90 -21.86 -1.85
N SER A 4 31.94 -20.56 -2.20
CA SER A 4 30.75 -19.71 -2.17
C SER A 4 29.70 -20.11 -3.21
N VAL A 5 30.11 -20.59 -4.38
CA VAL A 5 29.18 -21.09 -5.40
C VAL A 5 28.51 -22.37 -4.91
N GLN A 6 29.29 -23.26 -4.30
CA GLN A 6 28.80 -24.51 -3.73
C GLN A 6 27.78 -24.28 -2.60
N TYR A 7 28.06 -23.34 -1.70
CA TYR A 7 27.10 -22.90 -0.68
C TYR A 7 25.75 -22.46 -1.28
N TYR A 8 25.77 -21.67 -2.37
CA TYR A 8 24.53 -21.26 -3.00
C TYR A 8 23.80 -22.43 -3.67
N LEU A 9 24.54 -23.35 -4.30
CA LEU A 9 23.98 -24.53 -4.98
C LEU A 9 23.30 -25.49 -3.99
N GLU A 10 23.92 -25.75 -2.85
CA GLU A 10 23.37 -26.61 -1.80
C GLU A 10 22.02 -26.08 -1.28
N ARG A 11 21.89 -24.76 -1.14
CA ARG A 11 20.62 -24.13 -0.75
C ARG A 11 19.49 -24.28 -1.78
N MET A 12 19.80 -24.60 -3.04
CA MET A 12 18.80 -24.80 -4.10
C MET A 12 18.27 -26.23 -4.13
N ILE A 13 19.00 -27.19 -3.56
CA ILE A 13 18.69 -28.62 -3.68
C ILE A 13 17.31 -28.95 -3.09
N PRO A 14 16.95 -28.51 -1.86
CA PRO A 14 15.62 -28.83 -1.30
C PRO A 14 14.46 -28.30 -2.15
N GLU A 15 14.68 -27.15 -2.79
CA GLU A 15 13.68 -26.53 -3.67
C GLU A 15 13.45 -27.36 -4.93
N LEU A 16 14.54 -27.83 -5.56
CA LEU A 16 14.49 -28.63 -6.77
C LEU A 16 13.95 -30.04 -6.51
N GLU A 17 14.34 -30.68 -5.40
CA GLU A 17 13.78 -31.96 -4.98
C GLU A 17 12.27 -31.87 -4.72
N GLY A 18 11.81 -30.78 -4.10
CA GLY A 18 10.38 -30.55 -3.89
C GLY A 18 9.61 -30.37 -5.21
N LEU A 19 10.24 -29.77 -6.22
CA LEU A 19 9.66 -29.64 -7.57
C LEU A 19 9.62 -30.98 -8.33
N GLU A 20 10.61 -31.84 -8.11
CA GLU A 20 10.67 -33.20 -8.67
C GLU A 20 9.58 -34.10 -8.07
N LYS A 21 9.46 -34.11 -6.73
CA LYS A 21 8.46 -34.90 -6.00
C LYS A 21 7.03 -34.57 -6.40
N LYS A 22 6.76 -33.31 -6.76
CA LYS A 22 5.45 -32.85 -7.23
C LYS A 22 5.25 -33.03 -8.75
N HIS A 23 6.22 -33.65 -9.45
CA HIS A 23 6.22 -33.85 -10.89
C HIS A 23 5.97 -32.56 -11.71
N ILE A 24 6.34 -31.40 -11.17
CA ILE A 24 6.21 -30.11 -11.86
C ILE A 24 7.29 -29.99 -12.94
N PHE A 25 8.47 -30.55 -12.68
CA PHE A 25 9.58 -30.64 -13.62
C PHE A 25 10.07 -32.08 -13.74
N SER A 26 10.47 -32.47 -14.94
CA SER A 26 11.12 -33.76 -15.18
C SER A 26 12.56 -33.76 -14.65
N PRO A 27 13.13 -34.89 -14.22
CA PRO A 27 14.53 -34.99 -13.79
C PRO A 27 15.52 -34.46 -14.84
N VAL A 28 15.21 -34.63 -16.14
CA VAL A 28 16.03 -34.10 -17.25
C VAL A 28 16.02 -32.57 -17.27
N GLU A 29 14.84 -31.98 -17.06
CA GLU A 29 14.69 -30.52 -16.99
C GLU A 29 15.41 -29.97 -15.75
N ILE A 30 15.29 -30.63 -14.60
CA ILE A 30 15.98 -30.24 -13.37
C ILE A 30 17.48 -30.24 -13.56
N LYS A 31 18.05 -31.28 -14.20
CA LYS A 31 19.48 -31.31 -14.52
C LYS A 31 19.90 -30.13 -15.41
N SER A 32 19.05 -29.75 -16.37
CA SER A 32 19.28 -28.57 -17.21
C SER A 32 19.21 -27.26 -16.42
N ILE A 33 18.28 -27.14 -15.47
CA ILE A 33 18.11 -25.98 -14.58
C ILE A 33 19.32 -25.86 -13.66
N ILE A 34 19.80 -26.96 -13.07
CA ILE A 34 21.02 -26.99 -12.24
C ILE A 34 22.20 -26.49 -13.06
N LYS A 35 22.42 -27.03 -14.28
CA LYS A 35 23.52 -26.60 -15.15
C LYS A 35 23.45 -25.11 -15.53
N LYS A 36 22.26 -24.57 -15.77
CA LYS A 36 22.11 -23.12 -16.04
C LYS A 36 22.39 -22.30 -14.79
N ARG A 37 21.85 -22.70 -13.63
CA ARG A 37 22.06 -22.02 -12.35
C ARG A 37 23.52 -22.04 -11.90
N THR A 38 24.23 -23.14 -12.08
CA THR A 38 25.67 -23.23 -11.79
C THR A 38 26.46 -22.23 -12.65
N ASN A 39 26.19 -22.20 -13.96
CA ASN A 39 26.84 -21.26 -14.88
C ASN A 39 26.58 -19.80 -14.48
N PHE A 40 25.35 -19.46 -14.09
CA PHE A 40 25.04 -18.12 -13.60
C PHE A 40 25.77 -17.82 -12.28
N GLU A 41 25.80 -18.72 -11.30
CA GLU A 41 26.53 -18.46 -10.05
C GLU A 41 28.03 -18.28 -10.27
N TYR A 42 28.65 -19.06 -11.16
CA TYR A 42 30.04 -18.82 -11.55
C TYR A 42 30.23 -17.45 -12.23
N ALA A 43 29.30 -17.04 -13.09
CA ALA A 43 29.33 -15.72 -13.74
C ALA A 43 29.19 -14.58 -12.71
N LEU A 44 28.27 -14.71 -11.75
CA LEU A 44 28.04 -13.73 -10.68
C LEU A 44 29.22 -13.61 -9.71
N GLN A 45 29.97 -14.70 -9.53
CA GLN A 45 31.10 -14.76 -8.60
C GLN A 45 32.46 -14.46 -9.23
N ARG A 46 32.49 -14.03 -10.50
CA ARG A 46 33.70 -13.54 -11.17
C ARG A 46 34.36 -12.42 -10.36
N ARG A 47 35.70 -12.31 -10.51
CA ARG A 47 36.51 -11.27 -9.84
C ARG A 47 35.97 -9.86 -10.14
N ILE A 48 35.65 -9.61 -11.40
CA ILE A 48 34.97 -8.38 -11.84
C ILE A 48 33.51 -8.75 -12.10
N LYS A 49 32.62 -8.27 -11.23
CA LYS A 49 31.19 -8.50 -11.36
C LYS A 49 30.61 -7.57 -12.41
N GLN A 50 29.88 -8.12 -13.38
CA GLN A 50 29.23 -7.34 -14.44
C GLN A 50 27.72 -7.29 -14.20
N LYS A 51 27.11 -6.13 -14.47
CA LYS A 51 25.66 -5.93 -14.34
C LYS A 51 24.88 -6.89 -15.27
N ILE A 52 25.39 -7.12 -16.47
CA ILE A 52 24.73 -7.95 -17.49
C ILE A 52 24.53 -9.39 -17.02
N ASP A 53 25.46 -9.92 -16.21
CA ASP A 53 25.37 -11.27 -15.66
C ASP A 53 24.23 -11.37 -14.63
N PHE A 54 24.02 -10.33 -13.82
CA PHE A 54 22.87 -10.25 -12.92
C PHE A 54 21.55 -10.14 -13.68
N LEU A 55 21.48 -9.28 -14.70
CA LEU A 55 20.25 -9.11 -15.48
C LEU A 55 19.85 -10.41 -16.19
N ARG A 56 20.79 -11.10 -16.83
CA ARG A 56 20.53 -12.40 -17.48
C ARG A 56 20.08 -13.47 -16.48
N ALA A 57 20.70 -13.51 -15.31
CA ALA A 57 20.30 -14.45 -14.25
C ALA A 57 18.88 -14.14 -13.72
N ILE A 58 18.57 -12.86 -13.51
CA ILE A 58 17.24 -12.42 -13.04
C ILE A 58 16.17 -12.74 -14.09
N GLU A 59 16.41 -12.40 -15.36
CA GLU A 59 15.49 -12.68 -16.46
C GLU A 59 15.21 -14.18 -16.59
N TYR A 60 16.25 -15.01 -16.50
CA TYR A 60 16.11 -16.46 -16.51
C TYR A 60 15.23 -16.96 -15.35
N GLU A 61 15.45 -16.48 -14.13
CA GLU A 61 14.68 -16.91 -12.97
C GLU A 61 13.22 -16.42 -13.02
N ILE A 62 12.97 -15.21 -13.54
CA ILE A 62 11.60 -14.72 -13.78
C ILE A 62 10.87 -15.64 -14.75
N ASN A 63 11.50 -15.98 -15.88
CA ASN A 63 10.93 -16.89 -16.88
C ASN A 63 10.67 -18.29 -16.32
N LEU A 64 11.57 -18.79 -15.46
CA LEU A 64 11.41 -20.07 -14.80
C LEU A 64 10.23 -20.06 -13.81
N GLU A 65 10.06 -18.98 -13.05
CA GLU A 65 8.95 -18.82 -12.12
C GLU A 65 7.61 -18.69 -12.85
N GLU A 66 7.56 -17.99 -13.98
CA GLU A 66 6.37 -17.93 -14.83
C GLU A 66 6.00 -19.31 -15.40
N LEU A 67 6.98 -20.06 -15.88
CA LEU A 67 6.78 -21.43 -16.35
C LEU A 67 6.24 -22.33 -15.22
N ARG A 68 6.81 -22.21 -14.03
CA ARG A 68 6.36 -22.92 -12.83
C ARG A 68 4.92 -22.57 -12.49
N LYS A 69 4.55 -21.28 -12.44
CA LYS A 69 3.18 -20.82 -12.19
C LYS A 69 2.18 -21.41 -13.20
N LYS A 70 2.52 -21.41 -14.50
CA LYS A 70 1.69 -22.02 -15.56
C LYS A 70 1.55 -23.54 -15.44
N ARG A 71 2.55 -24.25 -14.91
CA ARG A 71 2.48 -25.70 -14.70
C ARG A 71 1.67 -26.05 -13.45
N ILE A 72 1.84 -25.29 -12.37
CA ILE A 72 1.04 -25.44 -11.15
C ILE A 72 -0.45 -25.21 -11.45
N ALA A 73 -0.77 -24.16 -12.22
CA ALA A 73 -2.15 -23.90 -12.64
C ALA A 73 -2.77 -25.04 -13.45
N ARG A 74 -1.95 -25.79 -14.23
CA ARG A 74 -2.41 -26.95 -15.01
C ARG A 74 -2.54 -28.23 -14.18
N LEU A 75 -1.61 -28.46 -13.25
CA LEU A 75 -1.55 -29.69 -12.46
C LEU A 75 -2.43 -29.64 -11.20
N GLY A 76 -2.89 -28.46 -10.78
CA GLY A 76 -3.69 -28.30 -9.55
C GLY A 76 -2.95 -28.69 -8.26
N THR A 77 -1.62 -28.81 -8.32
CA THR A 77 -0.81 -29.30 -7.20
C THR A 77 -0.59 -28.21 -6.15
N GLY A 78 -0.74 -28.59 -4.87
CA GLY A 78 -0.75 -27.70 -3.71
C GLY A 78 0.47 -26.79 -3.52
N SER A 79 0.19 -25.69 -2.82
CA SER A 79 0.91 -24.42 -2.69
C SER A 79 2.27 -24.41 -1.98
N ASP A 80 2.76 -25.51 -1.42
CA ASP A 80 3.83 -25.43 -0.40
C ASP A 80 5.17 -24.88 -0.88
N LEU A 81 5.41 -24.82 -2.20
CA LEU A 81 6.64 -24.26 -2.80
C LEU A 81 6.47 -22.85 -3.37
N GLN A 82 5.32 -22.18 -3.18
CA GLN A 82 4.98 -20.94 -3.90
C GLN A 82 6.01 -19.80 -3.76
N TYR A 83 6.76 -19.74 -2.66
CA TYR A 83 7.66 -18.62 -2.38
C TYR A 83 9.14 -18.86 -2.72
N SER A 84 9.50 -20.09 -3.09
CA SER A 84 10.90 -20.48 -3.28
C SER A 84 11.57 -19.73 -4.46
N GLY A 85 10.98 -19.80 -5.66
CA GLY A 85 11.53 -19.11 -6.83
C GLY A 85 11.50 -17.58 -6.70
N ALA A 86 10.43 -17.03 -6.14
CA ALA A 86 10.33 -15.60 -5.86
C ALA A 86 11.44 -15.12 -4.90
N ARG A 87 11.69 -15.84 -3.80
CA ARG A 87 12.75 -15.51 -2.83
C ARG A 87 14.12 -15.47 -3.48
N ARG A 88 14.40 -16.39 -4.41
CA ARG A 88 15.66 -16.40 -5.15
C ARG A 88 15.82 -15.15 -6.01
N ILE A 89 14.76 -14.74 -6.70
CA ILE A 89 14.77 -13.51 -7.52
C ILE A 89 15.02 -12.28 -6.64
N TYR A 90 14.35 -12.17 -5.47
CA TYR A 90 14.63 -11.10 -4.50
C TYR A 90 16.09 -11.11 -4.02
N ASN A 91 16.66 -12.28 -3.75
CA ASN A 91 18.07 -12.39 -3.35
C ASN A 91 19.03 -11.96 -4.46
N LEU A 92 18.73 -12.29 -5.73
CA LEU A 92 19.53 -11.85 -6.87
C LEU A 92 19.46 -10.35 -7.06
N PHE A 93 18.27 -9.75 -7.01
CA PHE A 93 18.11 -8.29 -7.03
C PHE A 93 18.85 -7.63 -5.89
N ARG A 94 18.71 -8.13 -4.64
CA ARG A 94 19.44 -7.60 -3.48
C ARG A 94 20.96 -7.68 -3.65
N ARG A 95 21.49 -8.78 -4.17
CA ARG A 95 22.93 -8.91 -4.50
C ARG A 95 23.34 -7.90 -5.56
N ALA A 96 22.51 -7.70 -6.58
CA ALA A 96 22.75 -6.77 -7.66
C ALA A 96 22.77 -5.31 -7.15
N THR A 97 21.77 -4.90 -6.36
CA THR A 97 21.63 -3.54 -5.85
C THR A 97 22.72 -3.17 -4.83
N ILE A 98 23.21 -4.12 -4.04
CA ILE A 98 24.36 -3.90 -3.14
C ILE A 98 25.64 -3.62 -3.95
N LYS A 99 25.81 -4.27 -5.11
CA LYS A 99 27.02 -4.09 -5.94
C LYS A 99 26.92 -2.89 -6.88
N PHE A 100 25.77 -2.66 -7.50
CA PHE A 100 25.49 -1.62 -8.48
C PHE A 100 24.52 -0.59 -7.92
N LYS A 101 24.92 0.05 -6.82
CA LYS A 101 24.07 0.98 -6.04
C LYS A 101 23.63 2.19 -6.85
N SER A 102 24.51 2.70 -7.71
CA SER A 102 24.33 3.92 -8.50
C SER A 102 23.33 3.77 -9.64
N ASP A 103 22.92 2.57 -9.98
CA ASP A 103 22.05 2.33 -11.12
C ASP A 103 20.58 2.39 -10.73
N LEU A 104 19.93 3.52 -11.05
CA LEU A 104 18.51 3.73 -10.81
C LEU A 104 17.63 2.71 -11.55
N SER A 105 18.00 2.32 -12.77
CA SER A 105 17.18 1.41 -13.58
C SER A 105 17.01 0.05 -12.91
N LEU A 106 18.07 -0.44 -12.26
CA LEU A 106 18.03 -1.69 -11.51
C LEU A 106 17.09 -1.60 -10.30
N TRP A 107 17.07 -0.47 -9.58
CA TRP A 107 16.14 -0.23 -8.48
C TRP A 107 14.69 -0.18 -8.96
N LEU A 108 14.42 0.49 -10.08
CA LEU A 108 13.08 0.56 -10.66
C LEU A 108 12.58 -0.83 -11.07
N GLN A 109 13.40 -1.63 -11.78
CA GLN A 109 13.05 -3.02 -12.12
C GLN A 109 12.77 -3.86 -10.87
N TYR A 110 13.55 -3.64 -9.81
CA TYR A 110 13.37 -4.35 -8.56
C TYR A 110 12.03 -4.00 -7.88
N ILE A 111 11.69 -2.70 -7.86
CA ILE A 111 10.42 -2.20 -7.34
C ILE A 111 9.24 -2.71 -8.17
N ASP A 112 9.33 -2.68 -9.50
CA ASP A 112 8.28 -3.18 -10.39
C ASP A 112 8.02 -4.67 -10.19
N TYR A 113 9.07 -5.46 -10.01
CA TYR A 113 8.94 -6.89 -9.72
C TYR A 113 8.28 -7.13 -8.35
N ALA A 114 8.63 -6.34 -7.33
CA ALA A 114 8.02 -6.43 -6.00
C ALA A 114 6.54 -6.02 -6.03
N LYS A 115 6.19 -4.96 -6.77
CA LYS A 115 4.81 -4.50 -6.98
C LYS A 115 3.96 -5.58 -7.67
N LYS A 116 4.46 -6.19 -8.74
CA LYS A 116 3.76 -7.28 -9.47
C LYS A 116 3.45 -8.48 -8.58
N ASN A 117 4.32 -8.81 -7.63
CA ASN A 117 4.14 -9.93 -6.71
C ASN A 117 3.42 -9.56 -5.40
N LYS A 118 2.95 -8.31 -5.25
CA LYS A 118 2.26 -7.81 -4.04
C LYS A 118 3.04 -8.05 -2.74
N ALA A 119 4.38 -7.96 -2.80
CA ALA A 119 5.25 -8.23 -1.66
C ALA A 119 5.47 -6.95 -0.81
N ASN A 120 4.41 -6.49 -0.13
CA ASN A 120 4.37 -5.17 0.53
C ASN A 120 5.50 -4.96 1.55
N ASN A 121 5.79 -5.96 2.39
CA ASN A 121 6.83 -5.88 3.42
C ASN A 121 8.25 -5.75 2.84
N ILE A 122 8.50 -6.41 1.70
CA ILE A 122 9.79 -6.33 1.03
C ILE A 122 9.89 -4.97 0.33
N LEU A 123 8.81 -4.53 -0.31
CA LEU A 123 8.77 -3.30 -1.07
C LEU A 123 9.05 -2.05 -0.21
N SER A 124 8.50 -1.95 1.00
CA SER A 124 8.84 -0.85 1.92
C SER A 124 10.33 -0.82 2.27
N SER A 125 10.94 -1.99 2.51
CA SER A 125 12.39 -2.11 2.73
C SER A 125 13.22 -1.70 1.50
N ILE A 126 12.76 -2.06 0.30
CA ILE A 126 13.39 -1.65 -0.97
C ILE A 126 13.35 -0.13 -1.11
N PHE A 127 12.21 0.51 -0.85
CA PHE A 127 12.09 1.98 -0.93
C PHE A 127 13.04 2.68 0.02
N VAL A 128 13.14 2.23 1.28
CA VAL A 128 14.09 2.80 2.25
C VAL A 128 15.52 2.71 1.73
N GLN A 129 15.93 1.55 1.21
CA GLN A 129 17.28 1.37 0.65
C GLN A 129 17.50 2.21 -0.61
N ALA A 130 16.54 2.24 -1.53
CA ALA A 130 16.63 2.99 -2.77
C ALA A 130 16.80 4.49 -2.50
N ILE A 131 16.01 5.04 -1.57
CA ILE A 131 16.07 6.44 -1.14
C ILE A 131 17.43 6.77 -0.50
N GLN A 132 17.98 5.87 0.33
CA GLN A 132 19.29 6.09 0.95
C GLN A 132 20.42 6.21 -0.08
N TYR A 133 20.35 5.46 -1.18
CA TYR A 133 21.36 5.53 -2.24
C TYR A 133 21.09 6.62 -3.28
N HIS A 134 19.83 7.04 -3.43
CA HIS A 134 19.38 8.04 -4.43
C HIS A 134 18.56 9.16 -3.80
N PRO A 135 19.13 9.96 -2.87
CA PRO A 135 18.38 10.98 -2.15
C PRO A 135 17.87 12.12 -3.06
N ASN A 136 18.60 12.41 -4.15
CA ASN A 136 18.30 13.53 -5.06
C ASN A 136 17.24 13.18 -6.13
N ASN A 137 16.64 12.00 -6.10
CA ASN A 137 15.64 11.60 -7.07
C ASN A 137 14.23 11.76 -6.50
N ALA A 138 13.55 12.85 -6.84
CA ALA A 138 12.19 13.13 -6.39
C ALA A 138 11.18 12.07 -6.81
N SER A 139 11.31 11.46 -7.98
CA SER A 139 10.36 10.44 -8.46
C SER A 139 10.35 9.20 -7.56
N LEU A 140 11.48 8.81 -6.96
CA LEU A 140 11.54 7.71 -6.00
C LEU A 140 10.81 8.06 -4.69
N TRP A 141 10.95 9.29 -4.20
CA TRP A 141 10.25 9.77 -3.01
C TRP A 141 8.74 9.79 -3.22
N ILE A 142 8.29 10.32 -4.36
CA ILE A 142 6.88 10.35 -4.73
C ILE A 142 6.34 8.92 -4.82
N MET A 143 7.05 8.03 -5.52
CA MET A 143 6.62 6.64 -5.67
C MET A 143 6.55 5.88 -4.34
N ALA A 144 7.43 6.19 -3.38
CA ALA A 144 7.37 5.62 -2.03
C ALA A 144 6.18 6.17 -1.23
N ALA A 145 5.95 7.48 -1.29
CA ALA A 145 4.84 8.13 -0.59
C ALA A 145 3.47 7.70 -1.12
N THR A 146 3.31 7.59 -2.45
CA THR A 146 2.06 7.09 -3.07
C THR A 146 1.81 5.64 -2.67
N TRP A 147 2.85 4.80 -2.66
CA TRP A 147 2.74 3.41 -2.22
C TRP A 147 2.26 3.29 -0.76
N GLU A 148 2.87 4.04 0.17
CA GLU A 148 2.48 4.02 1.60
C GLU A 148 1.04 4.48 1.83
N ASN A 149 0.57 5.48 1.07
CA ASN A 149 -0.82 5.95 1.11
C ASN A 149 -1.79 4.92 0.52
N GLU A 150 -1.54 4.45 -0.71
CA GLU A 150 -2.48 3.60 -1.45
C GLU A 150 -2.59 2.19 -0.86
N HIS A 151 -1.45 1.58 -0.49
CA HIS A 151 -1.41 0.16 -0.13
C HIS A 151 -1.40 -0.07 1.38
N ASN A 152 -0.68 0.77 2.14
CA ASN A 152 -0.59 0.65 3.60
C ASN A 152 -1.61 1.54 4.33
N ALA A 153 -2.38 2.37 3.60
CA ALA A 153 -3.28 3.37 4.16
C ALA A 153 -2.62 4.29 5.20
N ASN A 154 -1.29 4.45 5.12
CA ASN A 154 -0.50 5.13 6.14
C ASN A 154 -0.13 6.54 5.69
N MET A 155 -1.07 7.47 5.92
CA MET A 155 -0.89 8.87 5.58
C MET A 155 0.22 9.54 6.37
N ALA A 156 0.40 9.15 7.64
CA ALA A 156 1.46 9.72 8.47
C ALA A 156 2.86 9.38 7.92
N ALA A 157 3.07 8.12 7.51
CA ALA A 157 4.33 7.71 6.89
C ALA A 157 4.57 8.44 5.56
N ALA A 158 3.54 8.57 4.72
CA ALA A 158 3.66 9.27 3.44
C ALA A 158 4.00 10.76 3.62
N ARG A 159 3.38 11.45 4.59
CA ARG A 159 3.75 12.83 4.97
C ARG A 159 5.21 12.94 5.39
N VAL A 160 5.66 12.05 6.28
CA VAL A 160 7.05 12.05 6.76
C VAL A 160 8.03 11.85 5.61
N LEU A 161 7.72 10.98 4.64
CA LEU A 161 8.56 10.77 3.45
C LEU A 161 8.64 12.04 2.60
N LEU A 162 7.51 12.68 2.28
CA LEU A 162 7.50 13.89 1.45
C LEU A 162 8.14 15.08 2.17
N GLN A 163 7.89 15.25 3.47
CA GLN A 163 8.55 16.29 4.27
C GLN A 163 10.07 16.09 4.32
N ARG A 164 10.55 14.85 4.44
CA ARG A 164 11.99 14.54 4.34
C ARG A 164 12.54 14.86 2.94
N ALA A 165 11.80 14.50 1.89
CA ALA A 165 12.17 14.81 0.51
C ALA A 165 12.30 16.32 0.29
N LEU A 166 11.34 17.12 0.77
CA LEU A 166 11.35 18.59 0.66
C LEU A 166 12.48 19.24 1.46
N ARG A 167 12.90 18.67 2.60
CA ARG A 167 14.09 19.14 3.31
C ARG A 167 15.38 18.95 2.51
N LEU A 168 15.45 17.90 1.69
CA LEU A 168 16.62 17.61 0.85
C LEU A 168 16.56 18.38 -0.49
N MET A 169 15.36 18.51 -1.06
CA MET A 169 15.10 19.11 -2.37
C MET A 169 13.95 20.12 -2.27
N PRO A 170 14.18 21.30 -1.65
CA PRO A 170 13.13 22.32 -1.50
C PRO A 170 12.74 22.96 -2.84
N GLU A 171 13.66 23.03 -3.79
CA GLU A 171 13.43 23.61 -5.12
C GLU A 171 12.60 22.73 -6.06
N ASN A 172 12.40 21.45 -5.71
CA ASN A 172 11.74 20.52 -6.61
C ASN A 172 10.21 20.71 -6.57
N GLN A 173 9.72 21.38 -7.61
CA GLN A 173 8.30 21.66 -7.82
C GLN A 173 7.40 20.43 -7.73
N GLN A 174 7.83 19.30 -8.29
CA GLN A 174 7.02 18.09 -8.34
C GLN A 174 6.72 17.54 -6.94
N LEU A 175 7.65 17.67 -6.00
CA LEU A 175 7.43 17.24 -4.61
C LEU A 175 6.35 18.07 -3.91
N TRP A 176 6.33 19.38 -4.15
CA TRP A 176 5.32 20.26 -3.59
C TRP A 176 3.93 19.95 -4.13
N HIS A 177 3.81 19.73 -5.44
CA HIS A 177 2.54 19.34 -6.06
C HIS A 177 2.02 18.01 -5.52
N GLU A 178 2.88 17.00 -5.42
CA GLU A 178 2.48 15.69 -4.90
C GLU A 178 2.16 15.74 -3.41
N TYR A 179 2.85 16.59 -2.63
CA TYR A 179 2.50 16.77 -1.22
C TYR A 179 1.15 17.44 -1.03
N PHE A 180 0.87 18.49 -1.81
CA PHE A 180 -0.43 19.14 -1.82
C PHE A 180 -1.55 18.18 -2.26
N ARG A 181 -1.33 17.42 -3.34
CA ARG A 181 -2.24 16.38 -3.82
C ARG A 181 -2.53 15.33 -2.74
N LEU A 182 -1.51 14.89 -2.02
CA LEU A 182 -1.65 13.90 -0.95
C LEU A 182 -2.55 14.40 0.19
N GLU A 183 -2.42 15.67 0.59
CA GLU A 183 -3.28 16.25 1.63
C GLU A 183 -4.72 16.45 1.17
N LEU A 184 -4.95 16.87 -0.07
CA LEU A 184 -6.31 16.97 -0.62
C LEU A 184 -7.00 15.61 -0.65
N LEU A 185 -6.32 14.59 -1.15
CA LEU A 185 -6.81 13.21 -1.18
C LEU A 185 -7.11 12.68 0.25
N TYR A 186 -6.35 13.12 1.25
CA TYR A 186 -6.66 12.79 2.65
C TYR A 186 -8.00 13.37 3.11
N ILE A 187 -8.22 14.65 2.80
CA ILE A 187 -9.43 15.38 3.20
C ILE A 187 -10.66 14.73 2.56
N GLU A 188 -10.59 14.40 1.27
CA GLU A 188 -11.65 13.68 0.58
C GLU A 188 -11.94 12.32 1.19
N LYS A 189 -10.90 11.53 1.51
CA LYS A 189 -11.08 10.24 2.20
C LYS A 189 -11.83 10.41 3.53
N ILE A 190 -11.55 11.48 4.28
CA ILE A 190 -12.27 11.76 5.53
C ILE A 190 -13.72 12.19 5.24
N LYS A 191 -13.96 13.08 4.28
CA LYS A 191 -15.31 13.54 3.90
C LYS A 191 -16.18 12.38 3.40
N LEU A 192 -15.65 11.55 2.51
CA LEU A 192 -16.33 10.34 2.04
C LEU A 192 -16.67 9.40 3.19
N ARG A 193 -15.73 9.17 4.10
CA ARG A 193 -15.96 8.32 5.28
C ARG A 193 -17.08 8.86 6.16
N ARG A 194 -17.15 10.18 6.37
CA ARG A 194 -18.22 10.85 7.14
C ARG A 194 -19.58 10.71 6.48
N ARG A 195 -19.64 10.92 5.16
CA ARG A 195 -20.85 10.75 4.35
C ARG A 195 -21.38 9.32 4.44
N ILE A 196 -20.50 8.32 4.31
CA ILE A 196 -20.86 6.89 4.43
C ILE A 196 -21.34 6.53 5.84
N LEU A 197 -20.72 7.10 6.87
CA LEU A 197 -21.12 6.87 8.27
C LEU A 197 -22.43 7.58 8.65
N GLY A 198 -23.04 8.38 7.76
CA GLY A 198 -24.29 9.08 8.04
C GLY A 198 -24.17 10.19 9.08
N ILE A 199 -22.95 10.61 9.42
CA ILE A 199 -22.71 11.69 10.41
C ILE A 199 -23.33 13.01 9.91
N ASP A 200 -23.33 13.23 8.60
CA ASP A 200 -23.99 14.39 7.99
C ASP A 200 -25.53 14.23 7.89
N GLN A 201 -26.05 12.99 7.92
CA GLN A 201 -27.49 12.72 7.89
C GLN A 201 -28.16 12.80 9.27
N ALA A 202 -27.41 12.57 10.36
CA ALA A 202 -27.92 12.72 11.72
C ALA A 202 -28.42 14.16 12.01
N LYS A 203 -27.92 15.16 11.27
CA LYS A 203 -28.43 16.54 11.33
C LYS A 203 -29.83 16.72 10.77
N ASN A 204 -30.27 15.89 9.82
CA ASN A 204 -31.61 16.02 9.23
C ASN A 204 -32.70 15.27 10.01
N GLN A 205 -32.33 14.40 10.95
CA GLN A 205 -33.28 13.62 11.75
C GLN A 205 -33.67 14.32 13.05
N GLU A 206 -32.77 15.11 13.65
CA GLU A 206 -33.11 15.95 14.81
C GLU A 206 -34.09 17.09 14.45
N ASP A 207 -34.14 17.52 13.18
CA ASP A 207 -35.12 18.50 12.70
C ASP A 207 -36.50 17.87 12.37
N LEU A 208 -36.59 16.55 12.21
CA LEU A 208 -37.86 15.84 11.92
C LEU A 208 -38.61 15.43 13.20
N ASP A 209 -37.90 15.13 14.28
CA ASP A 209 -38.50 14.81 15.58
C ASP A 209 -39.05 16.06 16.32
N ALA A 210 -38.72 17.26 15.84
CA ALA A 210 -39.26 18.53 16.35
C ALA A 210 -40.62 18.93 15.72
N MET A 211 -41.16 18.11 14.79
CA MET A 211 -42.36 18.45 14.01
C MET A 211 -43.47 17.39 14.00
N GLN A 212 -43.51 16.46 14.97
CA GLN A 212 -44.70 15.63 15.17
C GLN A 212 -45.66 16.28 16.18
N VAL A 213 -46.63 16.97 15.59
CA VAL A 213 -47.85 17.51 16.20
C VAL A 213 -48.74 16.35 16.66
N ASP A 214 -49.35 16.52 17.83
CA ASP A 214 -50.46 15.73 18.38
C ASP A 214 -51.44 15.25 17.30
N ASN A 215 -51.74 13.95 17.30
CA ASN A 215 -53.07 13.47 16.99
C ASN A 215 -53.33 12.17 17.76
N GLN A 216 -54.26 12.28 18.71
CA GLN A 216 -55.12 11.19 19.14
C GLN A 216 -55.80 10.59 17.91
N ASP A 217 -55.84 9.26 17.83
CA ASP A 217 -57.09 8.50 17.75
C ASP A 217 -56.79 7.00 17.61
N GLU A 218 -57.55 6.23 18.38
CA GLU A 218 -57.64 4.78 18.35
C GLU A 218 -58.23 4.34 17.01
N ASP A 219 -57.66 3.32 16.36
CA ASP A 219 -58.49 2.36 15.63
C ASP A 219 -57.78 1.03 15.35
N ASP A 220 -58.60 0.00 15.50
CA ASP A 220 -58.31 -1.41 15.72
C ASP A 220 -58.29 -2.17 14.38
N ASN A 221 -57.09 -2.52 13.87
CA ASN A 221 -56.93 -3.69 12.97
C ASN A 221 -55.45 -4.01 12.65
N THR A 222 -54.79 -4.74 13.55
CA THR A 222 -53.53 -5.42 13.19
C THR A 222 -53.47 -6.83 13.76
N ILE A 223 -53.09 -7.76 12.89
CA ILE A 223 -52.96 -9.20 13.13
C ILE A 223 -52.07 -9.48 14.35
N ASN A 224 -52.60 -10.21 15.34
CA ASN A 224 -51.84 -10.63 16.52
C ASN A 224 -50.68 -11.56 16.13
N LEU A 225 -49.44 -11.05 16.24
CA LEU A 225 -48.26 -11.90 16.28
C LEU A 225 -48.22 -12.71 17.59
N PRO A 226 -47.58 -13.90 17.61
CA PRO A 226 -47.50 -14.73 18.79
C PRO A 226 -46.91 -13.96 19.98
N ALA A 227 -47.49 -14.14 21.16
CA ALA A 227 -47.06 -13.48 22.38
C ALA A 227 -45.60 -13.84 22.67
N VAL A 228 -44.72 -12.86 22.47
CA VAL A 228 -43.33 -12.88 22.94
C VAL A 228 -43.38 -13.11 24.45
N THR A 229 -42.75 -14.19 24.92
CA THR A 229 -42.75 -14.51 26.34
C THR A 229 -41.92 -13.49 27.11
N GLY A 230 -42.21 -13.28 28.40
CA GLY A 230 -41.48 -12.31 29.23
C GLY A 230 -39.97 -12.55 29.32
N GLU A 231 -39.51 -13.75 28.96
CA GLU A 231 -38.09 -14.10 28.86
C GLU A 231 -37.44 -13.55 27.58
N ASP A 232 -38.12 -13.60 26.43
CA ASP A 232 -37.62 -13.07 25.15
C ASP A 232 -37.49 -11.52 25.19
N VAL A 233 -38.43 -10.82 25.84
CA VAL A 233 -38.36 -9.36 26.07
C VAL A 233 -37.23 -8.98 27.03
N ALA A 234 -36.95 -9.82 28.03
CA ALA A 234 -35.86 -9.59 28.97
C ALA A 234 -34.48 -9.79 28.31
N GLN A 235 -34.38 -10.76 27.39
CA GLN A 235 -33.17 -11.01 26.61
C GLN A 235 -32.87 -9.85 25.65
N TRP A 236 -33.87 -9.31 24.96
CA TRP A 236 -33.69 -8.12 24.11
C TRP A 236 -33.36 -6.85 24.92
N LYS A 237 -33.93 -6.67 26.12
CA LYS A 237 -33.56 -5.56 27.01
C LYS A 237 -32.12 -5.70 27.52
N GLN A 238 -31.66 -6.91 27.84
CA GLN A 238 -30.27 -7.15 28.21
C GLN A 238 -29.31 -6.93 27.04
N ASP A 239 -29.69 -7.31 25.82
CA ASP A 239 -28.90 -7.09 24.61
C ASP A 239 -28.87 -5.60 24.20
N GLU A 240 -29.96 -4.86 24.40
CA GLU A 240 -29.98 -3.39 24.28
C GLU A 240 -29.13 -2.69 25.35
N GLU A 241 -29.17 -3.16 26.60
CA GLU A 241 -28.32 -2.60 27.66
C GLU A 241 -26.83 -2.93 27.45
N ASN A 242 -26.49 -4.12 26.93
CA ASN A 242 -25.12 -4.50 26.61
C ASN A 242 -24.59 -3.75 25.38
N THR A 243 -25.41 -3.51 24.37
CA THR A 243 -25.03 -2.71 23.20
C THR A 243 -24.92 -1.21 23.54
N LYS A 244 -25.74 -0.70 24.46
CA LYS A 244 -25.58 0.66 25.03
C LYS A 244 -24.31 0.81 25.87
N LYS A 245 -23.88 -0.24 26.60
CA LYS A 245 -22.61 -0.22 27.37
C LYS A 245 -21.34 -0.23 26.50
N SER A 246 -21.41 -0.63 25.23
CA SER A 246 -20.25 -0.66 24.31
C SER A 246 -20.13 0.57 23.40
N LYS A 247 -21.16 1.41 23.31
CA LYS A 247 -21.07 2.71 22.63
C LYS A 247 -20.52 3.73 23.63
N LYS A 248 -19.21 4.01 23.58
CA LYS A 248 -18.67 5.24 24.17
C LYS A 248 -19.43 6.42 23.51
N ALA A 249 -20.31 7.07 24.25
CA ALA A 249 -20.91 8.33 23.82
C ALA A 249 -19.76 9.32 23.62
N LEU A 250 -19.64 9.88 22.42
CA LEU A 250 -18.67 10.95 22.18
C LEU A 250 -19.01 12.11 23.10
N THR A 251 -17.99 12.66 23.75
CA THR A 251 -18.15 13.89 24.52
C THR A 251 -18.58 15.03 23.59
N LYS A 252 -19.33 16.01 24.10
CA LYS A 252 -19.78 17.18 23.30
C LYS A 252 -18.60 17.92 22.63
N GLU A 253 -17.41 17.87 23.23
CA GLU A 253 -16.17 18.42 22.67
C GLU A 253 -15.63 17.60 21.48
N GLU A 254 -15.69 16.26 21.56
CA GLU A 254 -15.33 15.37 20.45
C GLU A 254 -16.33 15.46 19.29
N ALA A 255 -17.61 15.70 19.58
CA ALA A 255 -18.66 15.98 18.59
C ALA A 255 -18.46 17.34 17.91
N ALA A 256 -18.08 18.39 18.66
CA ALA A 256 -17.75 19.70 18.11
C ALA A 256 -16.46 19.67 17.26
N ALA A 257 -15.45 18.88 17.65
CA ALA A 257 -14.24 18.65 16.87
C ALA A 257 -14.49 17.84 15.57
N LEU A 258 -15.65 17.18 15.49
CA LEU A 258 -16.13 16.54 14.27
C LEU A 258 -16.88 17.51 13.35
N GLU A 259 -17.25 18.71 13.76
CA GLU A 259 -17.87 19.67 12.85
C GLU A 259 -16.87 20.17 11.80
N GLU A 260 -17.32 20.28 10.53
CA GLU A 260 -16.46 20.73 9.42
C GLU A 260 -15.91 22.13 9.64
N ALA A 261 -16.68 23.00 10.28
CA ALA A 261 -16.30 24.36 10.60
C ALA A 261 -15.19 24.46 11.65
N ASN A 262 -15.01 23.44 12.50
CA ASN A 262 -14.09 23.48 13.63
C ASN A 262 -12.88 22.55 13.45
N ASN A 263 -12.88 21.68 12.44
CA ASN A 263 -11.77 20.74 12.22
C ASN A 263 -10.71 21.33 11.25
N PRO A 264 -9.50 21.67 11.75
CA PRO A 264 -8.42 22.26 10.95
C PRO A 264 -8.01 21.42 9.72
N ILE A 265 -8.19 20.10 9.82
CA ILE A 265 -7.85 19.16 8.76
C ILE A 265 -8.85 19.30 7.61
N LEU A 266 -10.15 19.44 7.92
CA LEU A 266 -11.21 19.50 6.92
C LEU A 266 -11.32 20.83 6.21
N GLN A 267 -10.94 21.90 6.91
CA GLN A 267 -10.74 23.21 6.29
C GLN A 267 -9.56 23.24 5.31
N GLY A 268 -8.74 22.19 5.26
CA GLY A 268 -7.58 22.14 4.37
C GLY A 268 -6.48 23.12 4.74
N LEU A 269 -6.39 23.54 6.00
CA LEU A 269 -5.36 24.48 6.47
C LEU A 269 -3.95 23.95 6.17
N LEU A 270 -3.74 22.64 6.26
CA LEU A 270 -2.45 22.03 5.94
C LEU A 270 -2.11 22.19 4.46
N ALA A 271 -3.08 22.02 3.55
CA ALA A 271 -2.88 22.24 2.11
C ALA A 271 -2.56 23.70 1.81
N ARG A 272 -3.19 24.65 2.51
CA ARG A 272 -2.86 26.09 2.43
C ARG A 272 -1.44 26.39 2.91
N ILE A 273 -1.05 25.86 4.07
CA ILE A 273 0.31 26.01 4.61
C ILE A 273 1.35 25.46 3.63
N ILE A 274 1.06 24.31 3.00
CA ILE A 274 1.95 23.74 1.98
C ILE A 274 2.09 24.68 0.79
N TYR A 275 0.99 25.25 0.30
CA TYR A 275 1.01 26.22 -0.80
C TYR A 275 1.80 27.49 -0.44
N ASP A 276 1.60 28.04 0.75
CA ASP A 276 2.31 29.23 1.23
C ASP A 276 3.83 28.95 1.33
N ASN A 277 4.22 27.81 1.88
CA ASN A 277 5.62 27.38 1.95
C ASN A 277 6.22 27.07 0.57
N ALA A 278 5.43 26.52 -0.35
CA ALA A 278 5.84 26.25 -1.72
C ALA A 278 6.14 27.56 -2.48
N ILE A 279 5.32 28.60 -2.28
CA ILE A 279 5.56 29.92 -2.86
C ILE A 279 6.82 30.57 -2.29
N GLN A 280 7.05 30.43 -0.98
CA GLN A 280 8.24 30.99 -0.33
C GLN A 280 9.53 30.32 -0.82
N SER A 281 9.49 29.00 -1.06
CA SER A 281 10.64 28.24 -1.53
C SER A 281 10.88 28.39 -3.03
N THR A 282 9.83 28.48 -3.85
CA THR A 282 9.94 28.57 -5.32
C THR A 282 9.08 29.71 -5.87
N ALA A 283 9.63 30.93 -5.81
CA ALA A 283 8.87 32.15 -6.07
C ALA A 283 8.51 32.38 -7.55
N ASP A 284 9.32 31.87 -8.49
CA ASP A 284 9.46 32.49 -9.82
C ASP A 284 8.63 31.89 -10.96
N SER A 285 7.94 30.76 -10.77
CA SER A 285 7.19 30.11 -11.85
C SER A 285 5.67 30.29 -11.75
N ILE A 286 5.07 30.96 -12.73
CA ILE A 286 3.61 31.06 -12.87
C ILE A 286 3.01 29.68 -13.17
N GLN A 287 3.68 28.88 -14.01
CA GLN A 287 3.24 27.51 -14.35
C GLN A 287 3.19 26.62 -13.10
N PHE A 288 4.12 26.81 -12.18
CA PHE A 288 4.14 26.09 -10.90
C PHE A 288 2.89 26.37 -10.06
N ARG A 289 2.51 27.65 -9.93
CA ARG A 289 1.31 28.08 -9.19
C ARG A 289 0.02 27.64 -9.87
N GLN A 290 -0.06 27.75 -11.20
CA GLN A 290 -1.22 27.31 -11.97
C GLN A 290 -1.52 25.83 -11.72
N ARG A 291 -0.49 24.99 -11.65
CA ARG A 291 -0.66 23.56 -11.40
C ARG A 291 -1.27 23.23 -10.03
N PHE A 292 -1.12 24.07 -9.00
CA PHE A 292 -1.86 23.88 -7.75
C PHE A 292 -3.36 24.11 -7.92
N VAL A 293 -3.74 25.12 -8.71
CA VAL A 293 -5.15 25.40 -9.02
C VAL A 293 -5.74 24.26 -9.84
N ASP A 294 -4.98 23.73 -10.82
CA ASP A 294 -5.40 22.58 -11.62
C ASP A 294 -5.61 21.34 -10.74
N ILE A 295 -4.66 21.04 -9.84
CA ILE A 295 -4.80 19.94 -8.87
C ILE A 295 -6.02 20.16 -7.97
N TYR A 296 -6.24 21.38 -7.47
CA TYR A 296 -7.40 21.65 -6.62
C TYR A 296 -8.73 21.42 -7.34
N ARG A 297 -8.81 21.78 -8.64
CA ARG A 297 -9.99 21.54 -9.48
C ARG A 297 -10.29 20.07 -9.73
N GLU A 298 -9.29 19.19 -9.67
CA GLU A 298 -9.50 17.74 -9.78
C GLU A 298 -10.29 17.16 -8.59
N PHE A 299 -10.31 17.86 -7.45
CA PHE A 299 -10.88 17.39 -6.17
C PHE A 299 -12.14 18.15 -5.73
N THR A 300 -12.66 19.05 -6.57
CA THR A 300 -13.90 19.79 -6.28
C THR A 300 -15.11 19.06 -6.86
N ASP A 301 -15.79 18.27 -6.00
CA ASP A 301 -17.18 17.80 -6.09
C ASP A 301 -17.87 17.87 -4.72
#